data_AF-A0AAV3SQA4-F1
#
_entry.id   AF-A0AAV3SQA4-F1
#
_cell.length_a   1.000
_cell.length_b   1.000
_cell.length_c   1.000
_cell.angle_alpha   90.00
_cell.angle_beta   90.00
_cell.angle_gamma   90.00
#
_symmetry.space_group_name_H-M   'P 1'
#
loop_
_entity.id
_entity.type
_entity.pdbx_description
1 polymer ?
#
loop_
_entity_poly.entity_id
_entity_poly.type
_entity_poly.pdbx_seq_one_letter_code
_entity_poly.pdbx_strand_id
1 'polypeptide(L)'
;MTALRKHLSSLTDPDADAAAQTRDTLLSEVDIPTGWDVSETDVEIAQDGTQDWFLVAFEHQSDPDTRASVFLLEGSHMLQLYIESADTDEWTDPTQTPEEITAILRHHA
;
A
#
# COMPACT_ATOMS: atom_id res chain seq x y z
N MET A 1 -14.08 -6.95 -10.90
CA MET A 1 -13.22 -5.76 -11.11
C MET A 1 -13.48 -4.87 -9.93
N THR A 2 -12.47 -4.68 -9.08
CA THR A 2 -12.56 -3.93 -7.81
C THR A 2 -12.68 -2.42 -8.07
N ALA A 3 -13.19 -1.68 -7.08
CA ALA A 3 -13.29 -0.23 -7.17
C ALA A 3 -11.89 0.40 -7.30
N LEU A 4 -10.92 -0.13 -6.56
CA LEU A 4 -9.52 0.26 -6.57
C LEU A 4 -8.92 0.13 -7.96
N ARG A 5 -9.03 -1.05 -8.59
CA ARG A 5 -8.48 -1.26 -9.93
C ARG A 5 -9.07 -0.29 -10.96
N LYS A 6 -10.37 -0.01 -10.86
CA LYS A 6 -11.04 0.97 -11.72
C LYS A 6 -10.54 2.39 -11.46
N HIS A 7 -10.37 2.75 -10.20
CA HIS A 7 -9.83 4.05 -9.78
C HIS A 7 -8.41 4.25 -10.31
N LEU A 8 -7.50 3.30 -10.03
CA LEU A 8 -6.12 3.30 -10.51
C LEU A 8 -6.02 3.40 -12.03
N SER A 9 -6.84 2.66 -12.77
CA SER A 9 -6.87 2.71 -14.25
C SER A 9 -7.39 4.04 -14.80
N SER A 10 -8.06 4.85 -13.98
CA SER A 10 -8.57 6.17 -14.35
C SER A 10 -7.65 7.32 -13.91
N LEU A 11 -6.64 7.03 -13.10
CA LEU A 11 -5.63 8.01 -12.72
C LEU A 11 -4.84 8.44 -13.95
N THR A 12 -4.53 9.73 -14.01
CA THR A 12 -3.76 10.33 -15.11
C THR A 12 -2.49 10.97 -14.58
N ASP A 13 -2.60 11.66 -13.44
CA ASP A 13 -1.51 12.22 -12.66
C ASP A 13 -1.95 12.11 -11.19
N PRO A 14 -1.26 11.36 -10.34
CA PRO A 14 -1.66 11.23 -8.95
C PRO A 14 -1.24 12.49 -8.17
N ASP A 15 -2.23 13.30 -7.82
CA ASP A 15 -2.12 14.37 -6.82
C ASP A 15 -2.39 13.84 -5.40
N ALA A 16 -2.16 14.68 -4.37
CA ALA A 16 -2.46 14.34 -2.97
C ALA A 16 -3.91 13.87 -2.75
N ASP A 17 -4.89 14.50 -3.42
CA ASP A 17 -6.29 14.10 -3.36
C ASP A 17 -6.53 12.72 -3.98
N ALA A 18 -5.85 12.42 -5.09
CA ALA A 18 -5.96 11.14 -5.77
C ALA A 18 -5.32 10.02 -4.93
N ALA A 19 -4.18 10.30 -4.30
CA ALA A 19 -3.53 9.38 -3.38
C ALA A 19 -4.39 9.14 -2.12
N ALA A 20 -4.98 10.18 -1.52
CA ALA A 20 -5.94 10.03 -0.42
C ALA A 20 -7.15 9.19 -0.82
N GLN A 21 -7.73 9.44 -2.00
CA GLN A 21 -8.85 8.64 -2.51
C GLN A 21 -8.44 7.18 -2.79
N THR A 22 -7.23 6.96 -3.29
CA THR A 22 -6.67 5.61 -3.51
C THR A 22 -6.53 4.88 -2.19
N ARG A 23 -5.99 5.53 -1.15
CA ARG A 23 -5.89 4.98 0.21
C ARG A 23 -7.26 4.61 0.77
N ASP A 24 -8.24 5.51 0.73
CA ASP A 24 -9.59 5.23 1.25
C ASP A 24 -10.25 4.06 0.50
N THR A 25 -10.09 4.02 -0.83
CA THR A 25 -10.63 2.92 -1.64
C THR A 25 -9.93 1.60 -1.32
N LEU A 26 -8.60 1.63 -1.17
CA LEU A 26 -7.80 0.48 -0.77
C LEU A 26 -8.25 -0.03 0.60
N LEU A 27 -8.32 0.82 1.61
CA LEU A 27 -8.73 0.46 2.97
C LEU A 27 -10.17 -0.07 3.05
N SER A 28 -11.04 0.35 2.14
CA SER A 28 -12.41 -0.15 2.05
C SER A 28 -12.51 -1.54 1.40
N GLU A 29 -11.53 -1.97 0.61
CA GLU A 29 -11.55 -3.25 -0.11
C GLU A 29 -10.51 -4.26 0.38
N VAL A 30 -9.43 -3.81 1.00
CA VAL A 30 -8.38 -4.67 1.55
C VAL A 30 -8.92 -5.41 2.77
N ASP A 31 -8.80 -6.73 2.74
CA ASP A 31 -9.09 -7.57 3.90
C ASP A 31 -7.81 -7.66 4.73
N ILE A 32 -7.74 -6.86 5.80
CA ILE A 32 -6.56 -6.83 6.68
C ILE A 32 -6.53 -8.14 7.48
N PRO A 33 -5.50 -8.98 7.29
CA PRO A 33 -5.43 -10.25 7.98
C PRO A 33 -5.21 -10.08 9.49
N THR A 34 -5.67 -11.05 10.27
CA THR A 34 -5.45 -11.09 11.72
C THR A 34 -3.95 -11.04 12.03
N GLY A 35 -3.56 -10.18 12.98
CA GLY A 35 -2.16 -9.94 13.31
C GLY A 35 -1.61 -8.64 12.73
N TRP A 36 -2.31 -8.01 11.80
CA TRP A 36 -1.96 -6.69 11.26
C TRP A 36 -2.91 -5.60 11.76
N ASP A 37 -2.39 -4.40 11.92
CA ASP A 37 -3.14 -3.19 12.21
C ASP A 37 -2.71 -2.05 11.27
N VAL A 38 -3.59 -1.09 11.05
CA VAL A 38 -3.25 0.13 10.30
C VAL A 38 -2.48 1.05 11.23
N SER A 39 -1.21 1.32 10.90
CA SER A 39 -0.30 2.12 11.74
C SER A 39 -0.22 3.58 11.28
N GLU A 40 -0.14 3.83 9.97
CA GLU A 40 -0.02 5.18 9.42
C GLU A 40 -0.91 5.34 8.20
N THR A 41 -1.69 6.42 8.14
CA THR A 41 -2.61 6.70 7.03
C THR A 41 -2.37 8.05 6.38
N ASP A 42 -1.35 8.80 6.82
CA ASP A 42 -1.03 10.09 6.25
C ASP A 42 -0.47 9.90 4.84
N VAL A 43 -1.08 10.57 3.87
CA VAL A 43 -0.68 10.44 2.47
C VAL A 43 0.36 11.50 2.17
N GLU A 44 1.55 11.05 1.78
CA GLU A 44 2.71 11.92 1.56
C GLU A 44 3.52 11.45 0.36
N ILE A 45 4.34 12.33 -0.22
CA ILE A 45 5.27 11.94 -1.29
C ILE A 45 6.44 11.18 -0.67
N ALA A 46 6.77 10.03 -1.23
CA ALA A 46 7.92 9.22 -0.84
C ALA A 46 9.21 10.04 -0.95
N GLN A 47 10.00 10.03 0.13
CA GLN A 47 11.21 10.85 0.24
C GLN A 47 12.40 10.31 -0.58
N ASP A 48 12.20 9.25 -1.38
CA ASP A 48 13.23 8.63 -2.22
C ASP A 48 13.45 9.37 -3.55
N GLY A 49 12.66 10.40 -3.84
CA GLY A 49 12.79 11.21 -5.07
C GLY A 49 12.13 10.58 -6.30
N THR A 50 11.43 9.46 -6.14
CA THR A 50 10.63 8.78 -7.17
C THR A 50 9.28 9.44 -7.45
N GLN A 51 8.88 10.43 -6.63
CA GLN A 51 7.55 11.06 -6.65
C GLN A 51 6.38 10.10 -6.40
N ASP A 52 6.66 8.89 -5.91
CA ASP A 52 5.62 7.96 -5.50
C ASP A 52 4.86 8.49 -4.28
N TRP A 53 3.60 8.09 -4.14
CA TRP A 53 2.78 8.50 -3.01
C TRP A 53 2.70 7.39 -1.98
N PHE A 54 3.19 7.65 -0.78
CA PHE A 54 2.88 6.82 0.37
C PHE A 54 1.39 6.95 0.69
N LEU A 55 0.70 5.81 0.81
CA LEU A 55 -0.73 5.76 1.05
C LEU A 55 -1.07 5.39 2.48
N VAL A 56 -0.49 4.28 2.94
CA VAL A 56 -0.81 3.66 4.23
C VAL A 56 0.30 2.70 4.62
N ALA A 57 0.51 2.54 5.92
CA ALA A 57 1.31 1.45 6.46
C ALA A 57 0.50 0.56 7.39
N PHE A 58 0.79 -0.73 7.32
CA PHE A 58 0.34 -1.74 8.25
C PHE A 58 1.50 -2.14 9.15
N GLU A 59 1.23 -2.36 10.43
CA GLU A 59 2.20 -2.85 11.41
C GLU A 59 1.73 -4.18 11.98
N HIS A 60 2.67 -5.09 12.20
CA HIS A 60 2.35 -6.40 12.76
C HIS A 60 2.24 -6.32 14.30
N GLN A 61 1.08 -6.68 14.84
CA GLN A 61 0.74 -6.54 16.27
C GLN A 61 1.68 -7.32 17.20
N SER A 62 2.22 -8.45 16.73
CA SER A 62 3.11 -9.30 17.50
C SER A 62 4.59 -9.08 17.19
N ASP A 63 4.89 -8.35 16.11
CA ASP A 63 6.24 -8.11 15.63
C ASP A 63 6.36 -6.63 15.19
N PRO A 64 6.66 -5.71 16.11
CA PRO A 64 6.70 -4.27 15.82
C PRO A 64 7.86 -3.87 14.89
N ASP A 65 8.82 -4.78 14.68
CA ASP A 65 9.88 -4.59 13.69
C ASP A 65 9.39 -4.91 12.27
N THR A 66 8.18 -5.49 12.12
CA THR A 66 7.57 -5.84 10.84
C THR A 66 6.48 -4.84 10.43
N ARG A 67 6.73 -4.11 9.34
CA ARG A 67 5.88 -3.07 8.78
C ARG A 67 5.71 -3.23 7.28
N ALA A 68 4.49 -3.06 6.78
CA ALA A 68 4.17 -3.10 5.36
C ALA A 68 3.65 -1.73 4.91
N SER A 69 4.44 -1.01 4.11
CA SER A 69 4.12 0.31 3.60
C SER A 69 3.63 0.22 2.15
N VAL A 70 2.49 0.82 1.84
CA VAL A 70 1.90 0.81 0.50
C VAL A 70 2.14 2.14 -0.19
N PHE A 71 2.66 2.07 -1.42
CA PHE A 71 2.95 3.20 -2.27
C PHE A 71 2.13 3.14 -3.56
N LEU A 72 1.69 4.29 -4.04
CA LEU A 72 1.13 4.50 -5.36
C LEU A 72 2.21 5.05 -6.28
N LEU A 73 2.51 4.31 -7.34
CA LEU A 73 3.56 4.64 -8.30
C LEU A 73 3.08 5.70 -9.28
N GLU A 74 3.80 6.83 -9.36
CA GLU A 74 3.39 8.02 -10.13
C GLU A 74 3.29 7.73 -11.63
N GLY A 75 4.25 7.00 -12.21
CA GLY A 75 4.26 6.73 -13.65
C GLY A 75 3.45 5.52 -14.12
N SER A 76 3.05 4.61 -13.23
CA SER A 76 2.34 3.38 -13.61
C SER A 76 0.93 3.25 -13.03
N HIS A 77 0.58 4.10 -12.07
CA HIS A 77 -0.68 4.05 -11.33
C HIS A 77 -0.96 2.65 -10.75
N MET A 78 0.10 1.98 -10.32
CA MET A 78 0.04 0.71 -9.62
C MET A 78 0.40 0.93 -8.16
N LEU A 79 0.00 -0.02 -7.32
CA LEU A 79 0.36 -0.07 -5.93
C LEU A 79 1.56 -0.97 -5.75
N GLN A 80 2.46 -0.62 -4.85
CA GLN A 80 3.59 -1.45 -4.49
C GLN A 80 3.74 -1.46 -2.98
N LEU A 81 3.99 -2.63 -2.41
CA LEU A 81 4.25 -2.76 -0.97
C LEU A 81 5.75 -2.86 -0.74
N TYR A 82 6.21 -2.16 0.29
CA TYR A 82 7.51 -2.32 0.91
C TYR A 82 7.31 -3.00 2.26
N ILE A 83 7.89 -4.19 2.42
CA ILE A 83 7.87 -4.93 3.68
C ILE A 83 9.22 -4.72 4.36
N GLU A 84 9.19 -4.03 5.48
CA GLU A 84 10.33 -3.86 6.39
C GLU A 84 10.15 -4.86 7.53
N SER A 85 11.18 -5.65 7.82
CA SER A 85 11.18 -6.62 8.93
C SER A 85 12.57 -6.75 9.52
N ALA A 86 12.68 -7.27 10.74
CA ALA A 86 13.97 -7.43 11.42
C ALA A 86 15.01 -8.22 10.60
N ASP A 87 14.57 -9.15 9.75
CA ASP A 87 15.42 -10.03 8.97
C ASP A 87 15.50 -9.65 7.48
N THR A 88 14.57 -8.87 6.94
CA THR A 88 14.49 -8.58 5.50
C THR A 88 13.71 -7.31 5.19
N ASP A 89 14.26 -6.52 4.28
CA ASP A 89 13.58 -5.43 3.58
C ASP A 89 13.32 -5.83 2.14
N GLU A 90 12.06 -5.88 1.73
CA GLU A 90 11.71 -6.26 0.36
C GLU A 90 10.64 -5.36 -0.27
N TRP A 91 10.85 -5.09 -1.56
CA TRP A 91 9.84 -4.52 -2.42
C TRP A 91 9.11 -5.63 -3.15
N THR A 92 7.80 -5.63 -3.03
CA THR A 92 6.93 -6.58 -3.74
C THR A 92 6.75 -6.18 -5.20
N ASP A 93 6.25 -7.10 -6.02
CA ASP A 93 5.83 -6.77 -7.38
C ASP A 93 4.66 -5.78 -7.38
N PRO A 94 4.61 -4.81 -8.33
CA PRO A 94 3.49 -3.89 -8.44
C PRO A 94 2.16 -4.60 -8.70
N THR A 95 1.11 -4.19 -7.99
CA THR A 95 -0.24 -4.74 -8.06
C THR A 95 -1.28 -3.64 -8.30
N GLN A 96 -2.44 -4.02 -8.82
CA GLN A 96 -3.63 -3.15 -8.90
C GLN A 96 -4.81 -3.72 -8.12
N THR A 97 -4.58 -4.77 -7.32
CA THR A 97 -5.65 -5.54 -6.68
C THR A 97 -5.46 -5.61 -5.18
N PRO A 98 -6.51 -5.30 -4.38
CA PRO A 98 -6.45 -5.42 -2.94
C PRO A 98 -6.23 -6.88 -2.48
N GLU A 99 -6.64 -7.86 -3.29
CA GLU A 99 -6.47 -9.28 -2.97
C GLU A 99 -4.99 -9.70 -2.93
N GLU A 100 -4.14 -9.15 -3.81
CA GLU A 100 -2.70 -9.39 -3.78
C GLU A 100 -2.04 -8.74 -2.56
N ILE A 101 -2.46 -7.52 -2.20
CA ILE A 101 -2.03 -6.83 -0.98
C ILE A 101 -2.35 -7.68 0.26
N THR A 102 -3.60 -8.16 0.37
CA THR A 102 -4.00 -9.08 1.45
C THR A 102 -3.19 -10.37 1.44
N ALA A 103 -2.90 -10.94 0.26
CA ALA A 103 -2.12 -12.18 0.16
C ALA A 103 -0.68 -11.99 0.64
N ILE A 104 -0.06 -10.86 0.31
CA ILE A 104 1.26 -10.47 0.80
C ILE A 104 1.22 -10.32 2.33
N LEU A 105 0.31 -9.53 2.87
CA LEU A 105 0.20 -9.36 4.33
C LEU A 105 0.02 -10.70 5.06
N ARG A 106 -0.77 -11.63 4.49
CA ARG A 106 -0.92 -12.99 5.05
C ARG A 106 0.34 -13.85 4.94
N HIS A 107 1.18 -13.61 3.95
CA HIS A 107 2.45 -14.32 3.81
C HIS A 107 3.44 -13.91 4.90
N HIS A 108 3.37 -12.66 5.35
CA HIS A 108 4.22 -12.06 6.37
C HIS A 108 3.56 -11.96 7.75
N ALA A 109 2.45 -12.69 7.98
CA ALA A 109 1.74 -12.78 9.27
C ALA A 109 2.24 -13.96 10.13
#